data_AF-A0A835HEV4-F1
#
_entry.id   AF-A0A835HEV4-F1
#
_cell.length_a   1.000
_cell.length_b   1.000
_cell.length_c   1.000
_cell.angle_alpha   90.00
_cell.angle_beta   90.00
_cell.angle_gamma   90.00
#
_symmetry.space_group_name_H-M   'P 1'
#
loop_
_entity.id
_entity.type
_entity.pdbx_description
1 polymer ?
#
loop_
_entity_poly.entity_id
_entity_poly.type
_entity_poly.pdbx_seq_one_letter_code
_entity_poly.pdbx_strand_id
1 'polypeptide(L)'
;MSTHNPDVICIAEPLIKPPTLLPPVICGHGFLANFLHNDIPHKVGNIWVFWREGLAVSLVSLSHQQITVRVNSFLMSFVHASSSYGLRRELWQDLSQLRTNNEAWAVIGDFNIVSSVVERKGGCRPCLTAMNEFNSFIHSNALINSTTLGYKFSWCNKRWGSRRMLQKLDRMLVNQEWQQGNVGWRSKILTQKLDHNPIVMNSP
;
A
#
# COMPACT_ATOMS: atom_id res chain seq x y z
N MET A 1 -8.25 16.81 -15.56
CA MET A 1 -9.30 15.77 -15.46
C MET A 1 -8.61 14.48 -15.06
N SER A 2 -9.04 13.83 -13.98
CA SER A 2 -8.43 12.56 -13.54
C SER A 2 -8.64 11.51 -14.62
N THR A 3 -7.56 10.89 -15.11
CA THR A 3 -7.61 9.80 -16.11
C THR A 3 -7.96 8.44 -15.50
N HIS A 4 -8.23 8.40 -14.19
CA HIS A 4 -8.51 7.18 -13.43
C HIS A 4 -9.78 7.37 -12.61
N ASN A 5 -10.62 6.32 -12.56
CA ASN A 5 -11.89 6.31 -11.84
C ASN A 5 -11.86 5.25 -10.72
N PRO A 6 -11.07 5.45 -9.66
CA PRO A 6 -10.86 4.44 -8.62
C PRO A 6 -12.15 4.14 -7.87
N ASP A 7 -12.29 2.87 -7.46
CA ASP A 7 -13.37 2.39 -6.59
C ASP A 7 -12.96 2.46 -5.11
N VAL A 8 -11.67 2.29 -4.83
CA VAL A 8 -11.07 2.40 -3.50
C VAL A 8 -9.81 3.24 -3.60
N ILE A 9 -9.62 4.18 -2.65
CA ILE A 9 -8.45 5.03 -2.54
C ILE A 9 -7.84 4.82 -1.17
N CYS A 10 -6.52 4.62 -1.13
CA CYS A 10 -5.75 4.68 0.10
C CYS A 10 -4.79 5.86 0.06
N ILE A 11 -4.75 6.64 1.14
CA ILE A 11 -3.78 7.72 1.37
C ILE A 11 -2.89 7.30 2.54
N ALA A 12 -1.60 7.11 2.25
CA ALA A 12 -0.56 6.91 3.26
C ALA A 12 0.08 8.25 3.62
N GLU A 13 0.44 8.42 4.90
CA GLU A 13 1.01 9.64 5.48
C GLU A 13 0.25 10.94 5.13
N PRO A 14 -1.05 11.07 5.48
CA PRO A 14 -1.76 12.34 5.32
C PRO A 14 -1.15 13.46 6.19
N LEU A 15 -0.44 13.12 7.27
CA LEU A 15 0.18 14.05 8.25
C LEU A 15 -0.79 15.02 8.95
N ILE A 16 -2.10 14.79 8.78
CA ILE A 16 -3.18 15.58 9.36
C ILE A 16 -4.25 14.65 9.92
N LYS A 17 -5.13 15.18 10.77
CA LYS A 17 -6.30 14.44 11.26
C LYS A 17 -7.30 14.18 10.13
N PRO A 18 -8.03 13.05 10.15
CA PRO A 18 -9.09 12.76 9.19
C PRO A 18 -10.08 13.92 9.14
N PRO A 19 -10.51 14.34 7.93
CA PRO A 19 -11.40 15.47 7.82
C PRO A 19 -12.79 15.09 8.31
N THR A 20 -13.48 16.01 8.99
CA THR A 20 -14.87 15.80 9.43
C THR A 20 -15.84 15.68 8.26
N LEU A 21 -15.49 16.29 7.13
CA LEU A 21 -16.19 16.20 5.85
C LEU A 21 -15.15 15.95 4.75
N LEU A 22 -15.45 15.01 3.84
CA LEU A 22 -14.54 14.73 2.73
C LEU A 22 -14.36 15.98 1.84
N PRO A 23 -13.14 16.24 1.35
CA PRO A 23 -12.88 17.34 0.41
C PRO A 23 -13.80 17.25 -0.81
N PRO A 24 -14.31 18.39 -1.35
CA PRO A 24 -15.20 18.38 -2.51
C PRO A 24 -14.62 17.65 -3.73
N VAL A 25 -13.30 17.65 -3.89
CA VAL A 25 -12.60 16.89 -4.94
C VAL A 25 -12.76 15.38 -4.76
N ILE A 26 -12.79 14.87 -3.53
CA ILE A 26 -13.00 13.45 -3.22
C ILE A 26 -14.49 13.13 -3.41
N CYS A 27 -15.39 13.96 -2.87
CA CYS A 27 -16.84 13.82 -3.05
C CYS A 27 -17.27 13.81 -4.52
N GLY A 28 -16.70 14.70 -5.34
CA GLY A 28 -17.01 14.82 -6.77
C GLY A 28 -16.64 13.59 -7.61
N HIS A 29 -15.90 12.62 -7.05
CA HIS A 29 -15.57 11.34 -7.68
C HIS A 29 -16.37 10.16 -7.08
N GLY A 30 -17.46 10.43 -6.35
CA GLY A 30 -18.36 9.40 -5.81
C GLY A 30 -17.98 8.85 -4.44
N PHE A 31 -17.04 9.50 -3.74
CA PHE A 31 -16.64 9.17 -2.38
C PHE A 31 -17.35 10.13 -1.40
N LEU A 32 -18.57 9.80 -1.00
CA LEU A 32 -19.46 10.77 -0.34
C LEU A 32 -19.28 10.85 1.19
N ALA A 33 -19.10 9.72 1.86
CA ALA A 33 -18.92 9.67 3.33
C ALA A 33 -18.14 8.45 3.84
N ASN A 34 -17.87 7.47 2.97
CA ASN A 34 -17.34 6.18 3.33
C ASN A 34 -15.81 6.23 3.46
N PHE A 35 -15.32 6.24 4.71
CA PHE A 35 -13.88 6.16 4.95
C PHE A 35 -13.52 5.51 6.29
N LEU A 36 -12.30 4.97 6.34
CA LEU A 36 -11.64 4.45 7.52
C LEU A 36 -10.30 5.13 7.71
N HIS A 37 -9.86 5.24 8.96
CA HIS A 37 -8.54 5.75 9.32
C HIS A 37 -8.04 5.03 10.57
N ASN A 38 -6.72 5.00 10.76
CA ASN A 38 -6.09 4.36 11.91
C ASN A 38 -5.66 5.32 13.02
N ASP A 39 -6.25 6.53 13.08
CA ASP A 39 -6.08 7.42 14.22
C ASP A 39 -6.47 6.77 15.55
N ILE A 40 -5.71 7.11 16.58
CA ILE A 40 -6.04 6.82 17.98
C ILE A 40 -6.14 8.14 18.77
N PRO A 41 -6.76 8.18 19.96
CA PRO A 41 -7.08 9.42 20.67
C PRO A 41 -5.92 10.41 20.83
N HIS A 42 -4.67 9.93 20.90
CA HIS A 42 -3.48 10.76 21.13
C HIS A 42 -2.44 10.68 20.01
N LYS A 43 -2.78 10.09 18.85
CA LYS A 43 -1.85 9.98 17.71
C LYS A 43 -2.61 10.14 16.41
N VAL A 44 -2.09 10.99 15.53
CA VAL A 44 -2.57 11.11 14.15
C VAL A 44 -2.24 9.80 13.44
N GLY A 45 -3.22 9.21 12.77
CA GLY A 45 -3.04 8.02 11.95
C GLY A 45 -2.23 8.35 10.70
N ASN A 46 -1.81 7.30 10.00
CA ASN A 46 -0.99 7.42 8.81
C ASN A 46 -1.60 6.72 7.59
N ILE A 47 -2.80 6.16 7.71
CA ILE A 47 -3.51 5.50 6.61
C ILE A 47 -4.97 5.94 6.64
N TRP A 48 -5.45 6.44 5.52
CA TRP A 48 -6.87 6.66 5.25
C TRP A 48 -7.30 5.79 4.07
N VAL A 49 -8.47 5.16 4.17
CA VAL A 49 -9.06 4.33 3.11
C VAL A 49 -10.45 4.87 2.80
N PHE A 50 -10.70 5.22 1.55
CA PHE A 50 -11.99 5.70 1.03
C PHE A 50 -12.51 4.71 0.00
N TRP A 51 -13.81 4.54 -0.10
CA TRP A 51 -14.42 3.74 -1.16
C TRP A 51 -15.67 4.42 -1.73
N ARG A 52 -15.94 4.14 -3.01
CA ARG A 52 -17.13 4.64 -3.69
C ARG A 52 -18.39 4.09 -3.03
N GLU A 53 -19.45 4.89 -3.06
CA GLU A 53 -20.77 4.43 -2.64
C GLU A 53 -21.22 3.18 -3.43
N GLY A 54 -21.95 2.28 -2.76
CA GLY A 54 -22.41 1.01 -3.34
C GLY A 54 -21.44 -0.18 -3.22
N LEU A 55 -20.17 0.04 -2.84
CA LEU A 55 -19.25 -1.05 -2.54
C LEU A 55 -19.49 -1.63 -1.15
N ALA A 56 -19.62 -2.94 -1.05
CA ALA A 56 -19.69 -3.64 0.23
C ALA A 56 -18.30 -3.73 0.85
N VAL A 57 -18.03 -2.90 1.85
CA VAL A 57 -16.73 -2.83 2.55
C VAL A 57 -16.92 -3.04 4.04
N SER A 58 -16.14 -3.94 4.63
CA SER A 58 -16.11 -4.16 6.09
C SER A 58 -14.69 -4.19 6.62
N LEU A 59 -14.49 -3.61 7.81
CA LEU A 59 -13.21 -3.64 8.51
C LEU A 59 -12.91 -5.07 9.01
N VAL A 60 -11.71 -5.55 8.74
CA VAL A 60 -11.24 -6.88 9.18
C VAL A 60 -10.14 -6.75 10.24
N SER A 61 -9.18 -5.86 10.01
CA SER A 61 -8.09 -5.60 10.94
C SER A 61 -7.58 -4.18 10.80
N LEU A 62 -7.11 -3.61 11.89
CA LEU A 62 -6.61 -2.24 11.95
C LEU A 62 -5.42 -2.17 12.92
N SER A 63 -4.31 -1.62 12.45
CA SER A 63 -3.17 -1.28 13.29
C SER A 63 -2.54 0.05 12.84
N HIS A 64 -1.48 0.48 13.52
CA HIS A 64 -0.76 1.69 13.15
C HIS A 64 -0.05 1.58 11.79
N GLN A 65 0.13 0.37 11.25
CA GLN A 65 0.88 0.15 10.00
C GLN A 65 0.02 -0.45 8.88
N GLN A 66 -1.23 -0.84 9.18
CA GLN A 66 -2.15 -1.35 8.17
C GLN A 66 -3.63 -1.10 8.48
N ILE A 67 -4.44 -1.00 7.42
CA ILE A 67 -5.88 -1.16 7.48
C ILE A 67 -6.26 -2.28 6.51
N THR A 68 -6.87 -3.35 7.02
CA THR A 68 -7.37 -4.45 6.18
C THR A 68 -8.89 -4.42 6.17
N VAL A 69 -9.42 -4.37 4.95
CA VAL A 69 -10.85 -4.43 4.69
C VAL A 69 -11.17 -5.62 3.81
N ARG A 70 -12.39 -6.13 3.95
CA ARG A 70 -13.00 -7.01 2.97
C ARG A 70 -13.82 -6.16 2.03
N VAL A 71 -13.53 -6.24 0.74
CA VAL A 71 -14.29 -5.56 -0.32
C VAL A 71 -14.96 -6.63 -1.15
N ASN A 72 -16.29 -6.67 -1.09
CA ASN A 72 -17.10 -7.76 -1.62
C ASN A 72 -16.63 -9.13 -1.05
N SER A 73 -15.89 -9.91 -1.83
CA SER A 73 -15.44 -11.27 -1.52
C SER A 73 -13.92 -11.43 -1.46
N PHE A 74 -13.16 -10.33 -1.37
CA PHE A 74 -11.70 -10.37 -1.28
C PHE A 74 -11.17 -9.43 -0.21
N LEU A 75 -9.99 -9.76 0.32
CA LEU A 75 -9.26 -8.95 1.28
C LEU A 75 -8.34 -7.95 0.59
N MET A 76 -8.35 -6.72 1.09
CA MET A 76 -7.37 -5.70 0.77
C MET A 76 -6.73 -5.15 2.04
N SER A 77 -5.43 -5.36 2.19
CA SER A 77 -4.61 -4.76 3.24
C SER A 77 -3.87 -3.56 2.68
N PHE A 78 -4.19 -2.38 3.18
CA PHE A 78 -3.49 -1.14 2.89
C PHE A 78 -2.40 -0.92 3.90
N VAL A 79 -1.15 -0.77 3.44
CA VAL A 79 0.03 -0.71 4.31
C VAL A 79 0.75 0.63 4.23
N HIS A 80 1.20 1.09 5.39
CA HIS A 80 2.23 2.11 5.52
C HIS A 80 3.17 1.69 6.65
N ALA A 81 4.22 0.98 6.26
CA ALA A 81 5.17 0.37 7.18
C ALA A 81 6.09 1.42 7.81
N SER A 82 6.52 1.20 9.05
CA SER A 82 7.51 2.04 9.72
C SER A 82 8.86 1.96 9.02
N SER A 83 9.57 3.08 8.94
CA SER A 83 10.99 3.10 8.59
C SER A 83 11.87 2.42 9.66
N SER A 84 11.40 2.37 10.91
CA SER A 84 12.06 1.66 12.01
C SER A 84 12.02 0.16 11.79
N TYR A 85 13.21 -0.45 11.82
CA TYR A 85 13.37 -1.89 11.60
C TYR A 85 12.59 -2.75 12.59
N GLY A 86 12.63 -2.41 13.89
CA GLY A 86 11.95 -3.16 14.94
C GLY A 86 10.43 -3.11 14.79
N LEU A 87 9.87 -1.91 14.67
CA LEU A 87 8.42 -1.70 14.54
C LEU A 87 7.87 -2.33 13.27
N ARG A 88 8.62 -2.32 12.16
CA ARG A 88 8.18 -2.93 10.91
C ARG A 88 7.97 -4.44 11.01
N ARG A 89 8.63 -5.14 11.95
CA ARG A 89 8.40 -6.59 12.16
C ARG A 89 6.99 -6.87 12.69
N GLU A 90 6.43 -5.96 13.48
CA GLU A 90 5.05 -6.09 13.98
C GLU A 90 4.06 -6.13 12.81
N LEU A 91 4.25 -5.31 11.78
CA LEU A 91 3.42 -5.35 10.57
C LEU A 91 3.44 -6.73 9.89
N TRP A 92 4.61 -7.37 9.80
CA TRP A 92 4.70 -8.71 9.21
C TRP A 92 3.92 -9.75 10.02
N GLN A 93 3.93 -9.63 11.34
CA GLN A 93 3.18 -10.51 12.23
C GLN A 93 1.67 -10.26 12.08
N ASP A 94 1.24 -9.01 12.13
CA ASP A 94 -0.16 -8.60 11.93
C ASP A 94 -0.71 -9.15 10.62
N LEU A 95 -0.01 -8.92 9.50
CA LEU A 95 -0.45 -9.39 8.19
C LEU A 95 -0.45 -10.91 8.08
N SER A 96 0.53 -11.60 8.69
CA SER A 96 0.59 -13.07 8.63
C SER A 96 -0.58 -13.74 9.35
N GLN A 97 -1.18 -13.08 10.35
CA GLN A 97 -2.40 -13.56 11.01
C GLN A 97 -3.64 -13.47 10.10
N LEU A 98 -3.61 -12.63 9.07
CA LEU A 98 -4.71 -12.44 8.12
C LEU A 98 -4.64 -13.40 6.93
N ARG A 99 -3.54 -14.14 6.78
CA ARG A 99 -3.37 -15.09 5.70
C ARG A 99 -4.44 -16.18 5.78
N THR A 100 -5.20 -16.34 4.70
CA THR A 100 -6.16 -17.43 4.51
C THR A 100 -5.78 -18.27 3.30
N ASN A 101 -6.30 -19.48 3.21
CA ASN A 101 -6.09 -20.38 2.05
C ASN A 101 -7.21 -20.32 1.02
N ASN A 102 -8.30 -19.59 1.31
CA ASN A 102 -9.54 -19.71 0.55
C ASN A 102 -10.07 -18.34 0.08
N GLU A 103 -9.35 -17.26 0.34
CA GLU A 103 -9.80 -15.90 0.01
C GLU A 103 -8.73 -15.17 -0.79
N ALA A 104 -9.16 -14.49 -1.87
CA ALA A 104 -8.28 -13.61 -2.62
C ALA A 104 -7.81 -12.47 -1.72
N TRP A 105 -6.50 -12.23 -1.69
CA TRP A 105 -5.88 -11.23 -0.82
C TRP A 105 -4.85 -10.41 -1.58
N ALA A 106 -4.99 -9.09 -1.50
CA ALA A 106 -4.00 -8.12 -1.94
C ALA A 106 -3.47 -7.29 -0.76
N VAL A 107 -2.15 -7.13 -0.69
CA VAL A 107 -1.46 -6.24 0.25
C VAL A 107 -0.79 -5.13 -0.55
N ILE A 108 -1.20 -3.89 -0.35
CA ILE A 108 -0.85 -2.77 -1.22
C ILE A 108 -0.42 -1.58 -0.36
N GLY A 109 0.68 -0.93 -0.75
CA GLY A 109 1.10 0.33 -0.14
C GLY A 109 2.60 0.43 0.00
N ASP A 110 3.03 1.25 0.94
CA ASP A 110 4.44 1.52 1.21
C ASP A 110 4.96 0.55 2.28
N PHE A 111 5.89 -0.32 1.87
CA PHE A 111 6.54 -1.28 2.75
C PHE A 111 7.79 -0.71 3.43
N ASN A 112 8.22 0.50 3.07
CA ASN A 112 9.43 1.17 3.56
C ASN A 112 10.70 0.29 3.51
N ILE A 113 10.72 -0.68 2.59
CA ILE A 113 11.85 -1.58 2.38
C ILE A 113 11.92 -2.07 0.93
N VAL A 114 13.15 -2.29 0.46
CA VAL A 114 13.43 -2.93 -0.82
C VAL A 114 13.48 -4.46 -0.65
N SER A 115 13.05 -5.24 -1.64
CA SER A 115 13.17 -6.70 -1.61
C SER A 115 14.50 -7.18 -2.20
N SER A 116 15.15 -6.35 -3.01
CA SER A 116 16.46 -6.64 -3.61
C SER A 116 17.36 -5.40 -3.69
N VAL A 117 18.67 -5.61 -3.79
CA VAL A 117 19.64 -4.51 -3.90
C VAL A 117 19.45 -3.70 -5.19
N VAL A 118 18.91 -4.30 -6.26
CA VAL A 118 18.68 -3.67 -7.56
C VAL A 118 17.47 -2.72 -7.57
N GLU A 119 16.66 -2.75 -6.52
CA GLU A 119 15.54 -1.84 -6.29
C GLU A 119 15.97 -0.56 -5.55
N ARG A 120 17.27 -0.37 -5.34
CA ARG A 120 17.86 0.85 -4.81
C ARG A 120 18.94 1.39 -5.74
N LYS A 121 18.99 2.72 -5.88
CA LYS A 121 20.08 3.43 -6.56
C LYS A 121 20.53 4.61 -5.70
N GLY A 122 21.83 4.67 -5.40
CA GLY A 122 22.43 5.71 -4.55
C GLY A 122 22.27 5.45 -3.05
N GLY A 123 23.01 6.23 -2.26
CA GLY A 123 23.07 6.08 -0.80
C GLY A 123 23.82 4.84 -0.31
N CYS A 124 23.68 4.56 0.99
CA CYS A 124 24.27 3.39 1.62
C CYS A 124 23.63 2.09 1.13
N ARG A 125 24.36 0.97 1.26
CA ARG A 125 23.81 -0.36 0.99
C ARG A 125 22.59 -0.61 1.88
N PRO A 126 21.53 -1.26 1.37
CA PRO A 126 20.38 -1.63 2.18
C PRO A 126 20.77 -2.68 3.22
N CYS A 127 20.06 -2.70 4.35
CA CYS A 127 20.25 -3.71 5.40
C CYS A 127 19.77 -5.08 4.91
N LEU A 128 20.71 -6.01 4.68
CA LEU A 128 20.39 -7.33 4.14
C LEU A 128 19.49 -8.15 5.08
N THR A 129 19.70 -8.07 6.39
CA THR A 129 18.85 -8.75 7.38
C THR A 129 17.39 -8.30 7.26
N ALA A 130 17.17 -6.99 7.15
CA ALA A 130 15.82 -6.45 7.01
C ALA A 130 15.17 -6.84 5.67
N MET A 131 15.95 -6.89 4.60
CA MET A 131 15.46 -7.37 3.30
C MET A 131 15.08 -8.84 3.33
N ASN A 132 15.91 -9.67 3.97
CA ASN A 132 15.66 -11.11 4.09
C ASN A 132 14.40 -11.37 4.90
N GLU A 133 14.16 -10.64 5.99
CA GLU A 133 12.91 -10.76 6.75
C GLU A 133 11.68 -10.36 5.95
N PHE A 134 11.77 -9.30 5.14
CA PHE A 134 10.68 -8.93 4.24
C PHE A 134 10.40 -10.01 3.19
N ASN A 135 11.46 -10.58 2.60
CA ASN A 135 11.33 -11.68 1.65
C ASN A 135 10.79 -12.96 2.31
N SER A 136 11.19 -13.26 3.55
CA SER A 136 10.63 -14.37 4.33
C SER A 136 9.16 -14.15 4.64
N PHE A 137 8.73 -12.92 4.99
CA PHE A 137 7.32 -12.58 5.15
C PHE A 137 6.52 -12.86 3.87
N ILE A 138 7.02 -12.39 2.71
CA ILE A 138 6.39 -12.64 1.42
C ILE A 138 6.25 -14.14 1.16
N HIS A 139 7.35 -14.89 1.34
CA HIS A 139 7.39 -16.32 1.06
C HIS A 139 6.50 -17.14 1.99
N SER A 140 6.57 -16.92 3.30
CA SER A 140 5.80 -17.66 4.31
C SER A 140 4.29 -17.45 4.18
N ASN A 141 3.87 -16.34 3.57
CA ASN A 141 2.46 -16.03 3.32
C ASN A 141 2.01 -16.36 1.88
N ALA A 142 2.85 -17.06 1.10
CA ALA A 142 2.58 -17.40 -0.31
C ALA A 142 2.20 -16.18 -1.16
N LEU A 143 2.77 -15.01 -0.82
CA LEU A 143 2.54 -13.77 -1.54
C LEU A 143 3.50 -13.67 -2.74
N ILE A 144 3.02 -13.06 -3.81
CA ILE A 144 3.74 -12.84 -5.04
C ILE A 144 3.71 -11.35 -5.35
N ASN A 145 4.84 -10.80 -5.78
CA ASN A 145 4.90 -9.42 -6.24
C ASN A 145 4.10 -9.28 -7.54
N SER A 146 3.01 -8.51 -7.50
CA SER A 146 2.21 -8.23 -8.68
C SER A 146 3.04 -7.46 -9.70
N THR A 147 2.91 -7.81 -10.98
CA THR A 147 3.64 -7.10 -12.04
C THR A 147 3.14 -5.67 -12.10
N THR A 148 4.04 -4.72 -11.84
CA THR A 148 3.73 -3.29 -11.89
C THR A 148 4.21 -2.68 -13.19
N LEU A 149 3.31 -2.03 -13.92
CA LEU A 149 3.64 -1.24 -15.10
C LEU A 149 4.14 0.16 -14.71
N GLY A 150 4.89 0.81 -15.61
CA GLY A 150 5.37 2.17 -15.42
C GLY A 150 6.76 2.24 -14.78
N TYR A 151 6.92 3.09 -13.77
CA TYR A 151 8.24 3.40 -13.21
C TYR A 151 8.78 2.28 -12.32
N LYS A 152 10.09 2.03 -12.45
CA LYS A 152 10.79 1.00 -11.65
C LYS A 152 10.91 1.37 -10.17
N PHE A 153 11.05 2.65 -9.86
CA PHE A 153 11.22 3.16 -8.49
C PHE A 153 9.98 3.96 -8.10
N SER A 154 9.53 3.79 -6.86
CA SER A 154 8.36 4.48 -6.33
C SER A 154 8.74 5.68 -5.46
N TRP A 155 9.99 5.74 -4.98
CA TRP A 155 10.47 6.79 -4.08
C TRP A 155 11.73 7.50 -4.58
N CYS A 156 11.82 8.81 -4.33
CA CYS A 156 12.99 9.64 -4.56
C CYS A 156 13.20 10.65 -3.43
N ASN A 157 14.43 10.77 -2.92
CA ASN A 157 14.77 11.76 -1.88
C ASN A 157 14.79 13.24 -2.36
N LYS A 158 14.35 13.51 -3.60
CA LYS A 158 14.34 14.84 -4.27
C LYS A 158 15.69 15.56 -4.32
N ARG A 159 16.81 14.86 -4.11
CA ARG A 159 18.16 15.40 -4.27
C ARG A 159 18.69 15.14 -5.68
N TRP A 160 19.74 15.88 -6.03
CA TRP A 160 20.37 15.86 -7.36
C TRP A 160 21.79 15.26 -7.31
N GLY A 161 22.29 14.85 -8.47
CA GLY A 161 23.64 14.33 -8.64
C GLY A 161 23.94 13.11 -7.77
N SER A 162 25.13 13.07 -7.17
CA SER A 162 25.60 11.99 -6.29
C SER A 162 24.78 11.81 -5.00
N ARG A 163 23.99 12.83 -4.61
CA ARG A 163 23.12 12.77 -3.42
C ARG A 163 21.74 12.21 -3.74
N ARG A 164 21.41 11.97 -5.01
CA ARG A 164 20.11 11.42 -5.43
C ARG A 164 19.99 9.96 -5.01
N MET A 165 18.86 9.62 -4.41
CA MET A 165 18.51 8.26 -4.04
C MET A 165 17.16 7.87 -4.63
N LEU A 166 17.07 6.67 -5.18
CA LEU A 166 15.84 6.08 -5.71
C LEU A 166 15.61 4.72 -5.07
N GLN A 167 14.37 4.43 -4.70
CA GLN A 167 13.98 3.16 -4.08
C GLN A 167 12.62 2.67 -4.61
N LYS A 168 12.40 1.36 -4.67
CA LYS A 168 11.07 0.76 -4.82
C LYS A 168 10.56 0.38 -3.43
N LEU A 169 9.72 1.21 -2.84
CA LEU A 169 9.16 1.01 -1.49
C LEU A 169 7.69 0.61 -1.56
N ASP A 170 6.97 1.16 -2.53
CA ASP A 170 5.56 0.91 -2.79
C ASP A 170 5.40 -0.34 -3.66
N ARG A 171 4.50 -1.25 -3.24
CA ARG A 171 4.27 -2.53 -3.93
C ARG A 171 2.81 -2.96 -3.81
N MET A 172 2.45 -3.91 -4.67
CA MET A 172 1.27 -4.75 -4.53
C MET A 172 1.74 -6.20 -4.45
N LEU A 173 1.40 -6.86 -3.35
CA LEU A 173 1.62 -8.28 -3.14
C LEU A 173 0.27 -8.98 -3.18
N VAL A 174 0.20 -10.16 -3.80
CA VAL A 174 -1.05 -10.92 -3.94
C VAL A 174 -0.83 -12.40 -3.70
N ASN A 175 -1.83 -13.09 -3.17
CA ASN A 175 -1.82 -14.56 -3.11
C ASN A 175 -2.31 -15.19 -4.43
N GLN A 176 -2.28 -16.52 -4.46
CA GLN A 176 -2.67 -17.29 -5.63
C GLN A 176 -4.17 -17.13 -5.96
N GLU A 177 -5.02 -17.10 -4.95
CA GLU A 177 -6.47 -16.94 -5.07
C GLU A 177 -6.81 -15.62 -5.76
N TRP A 178 -6.08 -14.55 -5.44
CA TRP A 178 -6.21 -13.28 -6.16
C TRP A 178 -5.84 -13.43 -7.63
N GLN A 179 -4.72 -14.06 -7.95
CA GLN A 179 -4.29 -14.21 -9.35
C GLN A 179 -5.30 -15.00 -10.20
N GLN A 180 -5.94 -16.00 -9.60
CA GLN A 180 -6.95 -16.83 -10.26
C GLN A 180 -8.31 -16.13 -10.39
N GLY A 181 -8.75 -15.42 -9.36
CA GLY A 181 -10.06 -14.75 -9.33
C GLY A 181 -10.09 -13.38 -10.01
N ASN A 182 -8.95 -12.70 -10.11
CA ASN A 182 -8.82 -11.34 -10.59
C ASN A 182 -7.88 -11.25 -11.82
N VAL A 183 -8.11 -12.13 -12.80
CA VAL A 183 -7.32 -12.18 -14.03
C VAL A 183 -7.40 -10.83 -14.75
N GLY A 184 -6.25 -10.30 -15.14
CA GLY A 184 -6.13 -9.07 -15.93
C GLY A 184 -6.08 -7.77 -15.11
N TRP A 185 -6.23 -7.83 -13.78
CA TRP A 185 -5.93 -6.68 -12.93
C TRP A 185 -4.46 -6.28 -13.04
N ARG A 186 -4.19 -4.98 -13.15
CA ARG A 186 -2.83 -4.44 -13.30
C ARG A 186 -2.56 -3.34 -12.31
N SER A 187 -1.39 -3.41 -11.68
CA SER A 187 -0.85 -2.29 -10.91
C SER A 187 0.01 -1.40 -11.79
N LYS A 188 -0.04 -0.09 -11.58
CA LYS A 188 0.78 0.90 -12.28
C LYS A 188 1.28 1.94 -11.28
N ILE A 189 2.59 2.20 -11.29
CA ILE A 189 3.17 3.34 -10.58
C ILE A 189 3.04 4.58 -11.46
N LEU A 190 2.31 5.59 -10.97
CA LEU A 190 2.10 6.87 -11.64
C LEU A 190 3.18 7.86 -11.21
N THR A 191 3.74 8.63 -12.16
CA THR A 191 4.60 9.75 -11.76
C THR A 191 3.82 10.94 -11.30
N GLN A 192 4.18 11.43 -10.11
CA GLN A 192 3.88 12.78 -9.68
C GLN A 192 5.17 13.45 -9.20
N LYS A 193 5.18 14.80 -9.12
CA LYS A 193 6.34 15.57 -8.59
C LYS A 193 6.49 15.42 -7.06
N LEU A 194 5.95 14.36 -6.48
CA LEU A 194 6.09 14.01 -5.07
C LEU A 194 7.32 13.10 -4.89
N ASP A 195 7.66 12.81 -3.65
CA ASP A 195 8.75 11.90 -3.28
C ASP A 195 8.29 10.45 -3.45
N HIS A 196 7.04 10.14 -3.09
CA HIS A 196 6.35 8.90 -3.47
C HIS A 196 5.50 9.05 -4.72
N ASN A 197 5.47 7.99 -5.52
CA ASN A 197 4.66 7.86 -6.73
C ASN A 197 3.44 6.96 -6.43
N PRO A 198 2.20 7.40 -6.68
CA PRO A 198 1.01 6.60 -6.40
C PRO A 198 1.01 5.26 -7.13
N ILE A 199 0.54 4.21 -6.46
CA ILE A 199 0.17 2.94 -7.10
C ILE A 199 -1.32 2.97 -7.40
N VAL A 200 -1.66 2.76 -8.67
CA VAL A 200 -3.05 2.58 -9.12
C VAL A 200 -3.25 1.15 -9.57
N MET A 201 -4.35 0.55 -9.14
CA MET A 201 -4.81 -0.74 -9.61
C MET A 201 -6.03 -0.54 -10.49
N ASN A 202 -6.04 -1.17 -11.67
CA ASN A 202 -7.22 -1.17 -12.53
C ASN A 202 -7.64 -2.63 -12.77
N SER A 203 -8.94 -2.88 -12.68
CA SER A 203 -9.55 -4.05 -13.30
C SER A 203 -9.42 -3.96 -14.84
N PRO A 204 -9.58 -5.08 -15.56
CA PRO A 204 -9.79 -5.06 -17.00
C PRO A 204 -10.94 -4.13 -17.43
#